data_AF-A0A2N2PPJ3-F1
#
_entry.id   AF-A0A2N2PPJ3-F1
#
_cell.length_a   1.000
_cell.length_b   1.000
_cell.length_c   1.000
_cell.angle_alpha   90.00
_cell.angle_beta   90.00
_cell.angle_gamma   90.00
#
_symmetry.space_group_name_H-M   'P 1'
#
loop_
_entity.id
_entity.type
_entity.pdbx_description
1 polymer ?
#
loop_
_entity_poly.entity_id
_entity_poly.type
_entity_poly.pdbx_seq_one_letter_code
_entity_poly.pdbx_strand_id
1 'polypeptide(L)'
;MTRSIYHILATGLLALVLWGGLASESIATPMSSFSPPADITVEMHELYPNGAKKAAWCSPGNDRWGCSAHCTNYPDVCTTPATAYPFSGNPVTVQIEGTATNDRYLRDVVPQEMGPAAYHPTAIQAQAIAARSFAYYHIRQGSSINNSTQFQAFIPRKYDTLTASQKTIVNVAVQDRY
;
A
#
# COMPACT_ATOMS: atom_id res chain seq x y z
N MET A 1 -60.76 -2.20 -66.91
CA MET A 1 -59.61 -1.27 -66.77
C MET A 1 -59.74 -0.53 -65.44
N THR A 2 -58.60 -0.16 -64.84
CA THR A 2 -58.34 0.62 -63.59
C THR A 2 -58.67 -0.04 -62.25
N ARG A 3 -57.71 -0.54 -61.44
CA ARG A 3 -56.59 0.04 -60.63
C ARG A 3 -56.99 0.40 -59.18
N SER A 4 -56.27 -0.19 -58.21
CA SER A 4 -55.92 0.27 -56.83
C SER A 4 -55.63 -0.99 -56.00
N ILE A 5 -54.42 -1.50 -55.75
CA ILE A 5 -53.10 -0.96 -55.36
C ILE A 5 -53.18 -0.01 -54.16
N TYR A 6 -52.46 -0.35 -53.08
CA TYR A 6 -52.12 0.43 -51.88
C TYR A 6 -52.93 0.23 -50.57
N HIS A 7 -53.35 -1.00 -50.24
CA HIS A 7 -53.76 -1.33 -48.86
C HIS A 7 -52.93 -2.40 -48.14
N ILE A 8 -51.79 -2.82 -48.71
CA ILE A 8 -50.94 -3.87 -48.13
C ILE A 8 -49.52 -3.33 -47.95
N LEU A 9 -49.34 -2.28 -47.15
CA LEU A 9 -48.00 -1.75 -46.84
C LEU A 9 -47.86 -1.18 -45.41
N ALA A 10 -48.87 -1.32 -44.55
CA ALA A 10 -48.86 -0.73 -43.21
C ALA A 10 -48.82 -1.74 -42.04
N THR A 11 -48.82 -3.05 -42.30
CA THR A 11 -48.89 -4.10 -41.27
C THR A 11 -47.72 -5.08 -41.29
N GLY A 12 -46.69 -4.83 -42.10
CA GLY A 12 -45.49 -5.69 -42.17
C GLY A 12 -44.27 -5.16 -41.42
N LEU A 13 -44.23 -3.85 -41.09
CA LEU A 13 -43.01 -3.22 -40.55
C LEU A 13 -42.96 -3.18 -39.01
N LEU A 14 -44.08 -3.41 -38.32
CA LEU A 14 -44.12 -3.32 -36.85
C LEU A 14 -43.70 -4.61 -36.13
N ALA A 15 -43.69 -5.76 -36.83
CA ALA A 15 -43.34 -7.04 -36.24
C ALA A 15 -41.82 -7.32 -36.21
N LEU A 16 -41.03 -6.60 -37.02
CA LEU A 16 -39.59 -6.82 -37.15
C LEU A 16 -38.73 -6.03 -36.17
N VAL A 17 -39.32 -5.05 -35.47
CA VAL A 17 -38.63 -4.28 -34.41
C VAL A 17 -38.69 -5.00 -33.05
N LEU A 18 -39.59 -5.99 -32.89
CA LEU A 18 -39.78 -6.71 -31.62
C LEU A 18 -38.89 -7.96 -31.45
N TRP A 19 -38.03 -8.29 -32.43
CA TRP A 19 -37.14 -9.47 -32.39
C TRP A 19 -35.65 -9.15 -32.31
N GLY A 20 -35.27 -7.86 -32.32
CA GLY A 20 -33.88 -7.42 -32.23
C GLY A 20 -33.33 -7.28 -30.80
N GLY A 21 -34.19 -7.40 -29.79
CA GLY A 21 -33.80 -7.34 -28.38
C GLY A 21 -33.28 -8.69 -27.88
N LEU A 22 -32.23 -9.23 -28.51
CA LEU A 22 -31.38 -10.17 -27.78
C LEU A 22 -30.79 -9.35 -26.63
N ALA A 23 -31.39 -9.48 -25.45
CA ALA A 23 -30.76 -9.06 -24.22
C ALA A 23 -29.37 -9.69 -24.22
N SER A 24 -28.35 -8.86 -24.43
CA SER A 24 -27.00 -9.24 -24.09
C SER A 24 -27.01 -9.38 -22.58
N GLU A 25 -27.27 -10.60 -22.11
CA GLU A 25 -26.98 -10.97 -20.74
C GLU A 25 -25.47 -10.90 -20.61
N SER A 26 -24.99 -9.74 -20.16
CA SER A 26 -23.65 -9.61 -19.63
C SER A 26 -23.58 -10.53 -18.42
N ILE A 27 -23.04 -11.73 -18.60
CA ILE A 27 -22.64 -12.57 -17.48
C ILE A 27 -21.54 -11.78 -16.77
N ALA A 28 -21.87 -11.20 -15.63
CA ALA A 28 -20.87 -10.58 -14.77
C ALA A 28 -19.85 -11.67 -14.45
N THR A 29 -18.63 -11.54 -14.99
CA THR A 29 -17.52 -12.36 -14.54
C THR A 29 -17.46 -12.22 -13.02
N PRO A 30 -17.45 -13.34 -12.27
CA PRO A 30 -17.35 -13.27 -10.83
C PRO A 30 -16.15 -12.39 -10.49
N MET A 31 -16.38 -11.38 -9.66
CA MET A 31 -15.32 -10.53 -9.14
C MET A 31 -14.25 -11.47 -8.59
N SER A 32 -13.05 -11.44 -9.18
CA SER A 32 -11.92 -12.17 -8.61
C SER A 32 -11.82 -11.72 -7.17
N SER A 33 -12.04 -12.63 -6.21
CA SER A 33 -11.93 -12.30 -4.80
C SER A 33 -10.46 -12.07 -4.52
N PHE A 34 -10.03 -10.81 -4.59
CA PHE A 34 -8.71 -10.40 -4.16
C PHE A 34 -8.61 -10.63 -2.66
N SER A 35 -7.79 -11.60 -2.26
CA SER A 35 -7.39 -11.75 -0.87
C SER A 35 -6.12 -10.92 -0.67
N PRO A 36 -6.18 -9.80 0.08
CA PRO A 36 -4.99 -9.01 0.32
C PRO A 36 -3.96 -9.83 1.11
N PRO A 37 -2.68 -9.78 0.72
CA PRO A 37 -1.61 -10.33 1.54
C PRO A 37 -1.64 -9.73 2.94
N ALA A 38 -1.36 -10.55 3.95
CA ALA A 38 -1.24 -10.10 5.34
C ALA A 38 0.16 -9.56 5.64
N ASP A 39 1.18 -10.13 5.00
CA ASP A 39 2.58 -9.93 5.33
C ASP A 39 3.42 -9.51 4.12
N ILE A 40 4.54 -8.85 4.39
CA ILE A 40 5.55 -8.48 3.41
C ILE A 40 6.95 -8.85 3.94
N THR A 41 7.82 -9.31 3.04
CA THR A 41 9.22 -9.60 3.36
C THR A 41 10.13 -8.49 2.85
N VAL A 42 11.02 -7.99 3.70
CA VAL A 42 11.90 -6.85 3.45
C VAL A 42 13.35 -7.18 3.79
N GLU A 43 14.26 -6.88 2.86
CA GLU A 43 15.71 -6.87 3.11
C GLU A 43 16.09 -5.60 3.89
N MET A 44 16.65 -5.77 5.09
CA MET A 44 16.96 -4.66 5.98
C MET A 44 18.42 -4.26 5.87
N HIS A 45 18.70 -3.03 5.45
CA HIS A 45 20.04 -2.49 5.32
C HIS A 45 20.26 -1.30 6.23
N GLU A 46 21.51 -1.09 6.65
CA GLU A 46 21.91 0.22 7.12
C GLU A 46 21.74 1.24 5.99
N LEU A 47 21.30 2.45 6.32
CA LEU A 47 21.07 3.49 5.32
C LEU A 47 22.06 4.64 5.48
N TYR A 48 22.29 5.36 4.39
CA TYR A 48 22.83 6.71 4.43
C TYR A 48 21.76 7.70 4.90
N PRO A 49 22.13 8.92 5.35
CA PRO A 49 21.15 9.92 5.80
C PRO A 49 20.13 10.31 4.72
N ASN A 50 20.50 10.21 3.45
CA ASN A 50 19.59 10.44 2.31
C ASN A 50 18.64 9.27 2.01
N GLY A 51 18.66 8.21 2.83
CA GLY A 51 17.79 7.04 2.66
C GLY A 51 18.30 5.99 1.67
N ALA A 52 19.46 6.20 1.03
CA ALA A 52 20.05 5.19 0.14
C ALA A 52 20.62 4.01 0.94
N LYS A 53 20.48 2.79 0.41
CA LYS A 53 20.99 1.58 1.07
C LYS A 53 22.51 1.49 1.06
N LYS A 54 23.08 0.99 2.16
CA LYS A 54 24.47 0.52 2.24
C LYS A 54 24.54 -0.97 1.93
N ALA A 55 25.76 -1.47 1.70
CA ALA A 55 26.01 -2.91 1.59
C ALA A 55 25.85 -3.64 2.93
N ALA A 56 25.93 -2.93 4.07
CA ALA A 56 25.79 -3.50 5.39
C ALA A 56 24.33 -3.87 5.70
N TRP A 57 24.11 -5.10 6.13
CA TRP A 57 22.81 -5.61 6.57
C TRP A 57 22.53 -5.20 8.02
N CYS A 58 21.25 -5.05 8.33
CA CYS A 58 20.81 -4.99 9.72
C CYS A 58 20.88 -6.38 10.36
N SER A 59 21.32 -6.42 11.61
CA SER A 59 21.46 -7.64 12.41
C SER A 59 21.05 -7.35 13.86
N PRO A 60 20.68 -8.37 14.64
CA PRO A 60 20.43 -8.19 16.07
C PRO A 60 21.57 -7.43 16.76
N GLY A 61 21.23 -6.43 17.57
CA GLY A 61 22.20 -5.55 18.24
C GLY A 61 22.64 -4.32 17.45
N ASN A 62 22.33 -4.21 16.14
CA ASN A 62 22.67 -3.03 15.33
C ASN A 62 21.70 -1.87 15.59
N ASP A 63 22.20 -0.74 16.08
CA ASP A 63 21.42 0.47 16.40
C ASP A 63 21.67 1.62 15.39
N ARG A 64 22.07 1.30 14.16
CA ARG A 64 22.33 2.30 13.12
C ARG A 64 21.07 2.66 12.34
N TRP A 65 21.08 3.86 11.76
CA TRP A 65 20.03 4.33 10.86
C TRP A 65 19.76 3.34 9.72
N GLY A 66 18.48 3.10 9.44
CA GLY A 66 18.02 2.00 8.59
C GLY A 66 17.54 0.79 9.37
N CYS A 67 18.25 0.44 10.45
CA CYS A 67 17.92 -0.72 11.28
C CYS A 67 16.95 -0.37 12.40
N SER A 68 16.91 0.90 12.82
CA SER A 68 15.97 1.42 13.79
C SER A 68 15.85 2.93 13.60
N ALA A 69 14.67 3.49 13.84
CA ALA A 69 14.47 4.93 13.93
C ALA A 69 15.14 5.51 15.20
N HIS A 70 15.38 4.66 16.19
CA HIS A 70 16.11 4.98 17.40
C HIS A 70 17.58 4.58 17.23
N CYS A 71 18.44 5.51 16.79
CA CYS A 71 19.83 5.21 16.43
C CYS A 71 20.86 6.21 16.98
N THR A 72 22.15 5.90 16.83
CA THR A 72 23.25 6.73 17.35
C THR A 72 24.07 7.46 16.28
N ASN A 73 24.12 6.93 15.05
CA ASN A 73 25.12 7.34 14.07
C ASN A 73 24.80 8.62 13.28
N TYR A 74 23.54 9.08 13.28
CA TYR A 74 23.12 10.33 12.63
C TYR A 74 22.11 11.11 13.47
N PRO A 75 22.55 12.00 14.37
CA PRO A 75 21.69 12.72 15.30
C PRO A 75 20.53 13.50 14.67
N ASP A 76 20.69 13.98 13.43
CA ASP A 76 19.67 14.78 12.74
C ASP A 76 18.47 13.96 12.24
N VAL A 77 18.63 12.64 12.08
CA VAL A 77 17.56 11.72 11.63
C VAL A 77 17.18 10.68 12.69
N CYS A 78 18.06 10.43 13.64
CA CYS A 78 17.86 9.46 14.72
C CYS A 78 17.08 10.07 15.88
N THR A 79 16.23 9.25 16.51
CA THR A 79 15.60 9.57 17.81
C THR A 79 16.36 8.90 18.95
N THR A 80 16.59 9.60 20.06
CA THR A 80 17.26 9.04 21.25
C THR A 80 16.25 8.64 22.33
N PRO A 81 16.56 7.66 23.21
CA PRO A 81 17.76 6.82 23.21
C PRO A 81 17.75 5.82 22.06
N ALA A 82 18.93 5.38 21.62
CA ALA A 82 19.05 4.40 20.56
C ALA A 82 18.49 3.05 21.01
N THR A 83 17.86 2.33 20.07
CA THR A 83 17.44 0.95 20.28
C THR A 83 17.82 0.11 19.08
N ALA A 84 18.41 -1.05 19.34
CA ALA A 84 18.85 -1.97 18.31
C ALA A 84 17.69 -2.48 17.43
N TYR A 85 18.10 -2.95 16.24
CA TYR A 85 17.30 -3.69 15.28
C TYR A 85 16.40 -4.72 15.99
N PRO A 86 15.08 -4.66 15.81
CA PRO A 86 14.15 -5.37 16.67
C PRO A 86 13.91 -6.83 16.27
N PHE A 87 14.51 -7.30 15.18
CA PHE A 87 14.25 -8.63 14.61
C PHE A 87 15.42 -9.58 14.83
N SER A 88 15.12 -10.88 14.88
CA SER A 88 16.10 -11.95 15.05
C SER A 88 16.82 -12.34 13.74
N GLY A 89 16.29 -11.94 12.59
CA GLY A 89 16.79 -12.32 11.27
C GLY A 89 16.62 -11.24 10.21
N ASN A 90 17.17 -11.52 9.03
CA ASN A 90 17.15 -10.65 7.86
C ASN A 90 17.32 -11.52 6.59
N PRO A 91 16.42 -11.47 5.59
CA PRO A 91 15.22 -10.62 5.48
C PRO A 91 14.22 -10.82 6.62
N VAL A 92 13.36 -9.82 6.83
CA VAL A 92 12.30 -9.86 7.85
C VAL A 92 10.94 -9.94 7.19
N THR A 93 10.05 -10.78 7.73
CA THR A 93 8.62 -10.78 7.36
C THR A 93 7.84 -10.03 8.43
N VAL A 94 7.06 -9.03 8.02
CA VAL A 94 6.23 -8.22 8.90
C VAL A 94 4.80 -8.09 8.36
N GLN A 95 3.85 -7.91 9.26
CA GLN A 95 2.46 -7.64 8.95
C GLN A 95 2.32 -6.27 8.30
N ILE A 96 1.68 -6.24 7.14
CA ILE A 96 1.40 -5.00 6.38
C ILE A 96 0.61 -4.02 7.26
N GLU A 97 -0.39 -4.55 7.96
CA GLU A 97 -1.40 -3.82 8.73
C GLU A 97 -1.24 -4.01 10.24
N GLY A 98 -0.16 -4.67 10.67
CA GLY A 98 0.03 -5.11 12.04
C GLY A 98 0.08 -3.96 13.04
N THR A 99 -0.21 -4.28 14.28
CA THR A 99 -0.30 -3.29 15.38
C THR A 99 0.76 -3.49 16.45
N ALA A 100 1.43 -4.65 16.47
CA ALA A 100 2.49 -4.94 17.41
C ALA A 100 3.71 -4.06 17.13
N THR A 101 4.43 -3.64 18.18
CA THR A 101 5.46 -2.61 18.12
C THR A 101 6.52 -2.83 17.04
N ASN A 102 6.97 -4.08 16.88
CA ASN A 102 7.99 -4.44 15.89
C ASN A 102 7.39 -4.99 14.59
N ASP A 103 6.07 -5.15 14.50
CA ASP A 103 5.43 -5.91 13.41
C ASP A 103 4.28 -5.09 12.81
N ARG A 104 4.65 -4.01 12.10
CA ARG A 104 3.69 -3.01 11.58
C ARG A 104 4.23 -2.18 10.42
N TYR A 105 4.33 -2.79 9.24
CA TYR A 105 4.95 -2.17 8.07
C TYR A 105 4.38 -0.78 7.73
N LEU A 106 3.07 -0.64 7.48
CA LEU A 106 2.50 0.64 7.06
C LEU A 106 2.58 1.72 8.14
N ARG A 107 2.51 1.34 9.41
CA ARG A 107 2.64 2.30 10.52
C ARG A 107 4.03 2.90 10.61
N ASP A 108 5.05 2.20 10.15
CA ASP A 108 6.42 2.73 10.08
C ASP A 108 6.69 3.44 8.73
N VAL A 109 6.20 2.91 7.61
CA VAL A 109 6.40 3.49 6.26
C VAL A 109 5.68 4.83 6.09
N VAL A 110 4.38 4.90 6.41
CA VAL A 110 3.57 6.10 6.15
C VAL A 110 4.16 7.36 6.78
N PRO A 111 4.46 7.40 8.10
CA PRO A 111 5.07 8.57 8.71
C PRO A 111 6.54 8.79 8.35
N GLN A 112 7.23 7.79 7.78
CA GLN A 112 8.58 7.98 7.25
C GLN A 112 8.56 8.73 5.91
N GLU A 113 7.62 8.38 5.04
CA GLU A 113 7.48 8.96 3.70
C GLU A 113 6.72 10.28 3.71
N MET A 114 5.73 10.42 4.61
CA MET A 114 4.92 11.62 4.73
C MET A 114 4.68 11.96 6.20
N GLY A 115 5.36 12.99 6.67
CA GLY A 115 5.33 13.39 8.09
C GLY A 115 3.94 13.86 8.53
N PRO A 116 3.27 13.19 9.50
CA PRO A 116 1.90 13.55 9.92
C PRO A 116 1.80 14.91 10.64
N ALA A 117 2.91 15.54 11.00
CA ALA A 117 2.92 16.92 11.49
C ALA A 117 2.88 17.98 10.36
N ALA A 118 3.32 17.62 9.16
CA ALA A 118 3.51 18.57 8.05
C ALA A 118 2.37 18.53 7.02
N TYR A 119 1.61 17.44 6.98
CA TYR A 119 0.60 17.20 5.95
C TYR A 119 -0.80 17.01 6.52
N HIS A 120 -1.81 17.35 5.72
CA HIS A 120 -3.22 17.16 6.06
C HIS A 120 -3.56 15.67 6.23
N PRO A 121 -4.44 15.27 7.16
CA PRO A 121 -4.80 13.86 7.37
C PRO A 121 -5.23 13.11 6.09
N THR A 122 -5.96 13.75 5.19
CA THR A 122 -6.34 13.16 3.89
C THR A 122 -5.13 12.82 3.01
N ALA A 123 -4.05 13.61 3.07
CA ALA A 123 -2.81 13.29 2.35
C ALA A 123 -2.11 12.08 2.99
N ILE A 124 -2.13 11.98 4.33
CA ILE A 124 -1.60 10.80 5.04
C ILE A 124 -2.40 9.54 4.68
N GLN A 125 -3.73 9.64 4.55
CA GLN A 125 -4.57 8.54 4.06
C GLN A 125 -4.22 8.14 2.63
N ALA A 126 -4.06 9.10 1.73
CA ALA A 126 -3.62 8.82 0.36
C ALA A 126 -2.25 8.13 0.32
N GLN A 127 -1.31 8.55 1.19
CA GLN A 127 -0.01 7.89 1.33
C GLN A 127 -0.14 6.45 1.84
N ALA A 128 -1.02 6.19 2.82
CA ALA A 128 -1.27 4.85 3.33
C ALA A 128 -1.84 3.91 2.25
N ILE A 129 -2.79 4.41 1.46
CA ILE A 129 -3.31 3.72 0.28
C ILE A 129 -2.20 3.40 -0.72
N ALA A 130 -1.40 4.40 -1.11
CA ALA A 130 -0.32 4.21 -2.07
C ALA A 130 0.71 3.17 -1.58
N ALA A 131 1.10 3.25 -0.30
CA ALA A 131 2.07 2.31 0.27
C ALA A 131 1.55 0.89 0.38
N ARG A 132 0.27 0.72 0.71
CA ARG A 132 -0.39 -0.59 0.68
C ARG A 132 -0.41 -1.18 -0.72
N SER A 133 -0.83 -0.38 -1.71
CA SER A 133 -0.87 -0.82 -3.11
C SER A 133 0.52 -1.20 -3.63
N PHE A 134 1.55 -0.45 -3.24
CA PHE A 134 2.94 -0.77 -3.55
C PHE A 134 3.37 -2.12 -2.98
N ALA A 135 3.10 -2.36 -1.70
CA ALA A 135 3.38 -3.64 -1.03
C ALA A 135 2.70 -4.81 -1.77
N TYR A 136 1.40 -4.68 -2.06
CA TYR A 136 0.64 -5.72 -2.75
C TYR A 136 1.18 -6.01 -4.15
N TYR A 137 1.57 -4.97 -4.89
CA TYR A 137 2.18 -5.12 -6.21
C TYR A 137 3.47 -5.94 -6.14
N HIS A 138 4.40 -5.59 -5.24
CA HIS A 138 5.69 -6.28 -5.15
C HIS A 138 5.57 -7.73 -4.67
N ILE A 139 4.64 -8.01 -3.77
CA ILE A 139 4.31 -9.39 -3.35
C ILE A 139 3.83 -10.19 -4.55
N ARG A 140 2.90 -9.64 -5.35
CA ARG A 140 2.39 -10.31 -6.55
C ARG A 140 3.47 -10.58 -7.59
N GLN A 141 4.46 -9.69 -7.70
CA GLN A 141 5.59 -9.87 -8.61
C GLN A 141 6.69 -10.81 -8.08
N GLY A 142 6.60 -11.26 -6.81
CA GLY A 142 7.68 -12.01 -6.18
C GLY A 142 8.98 -11.22 -6.06
N SER A 143 8.89 -9.89 -5.95
CA SER A 143 10.07 -9.01 -5.86
C SER A 143 10.75 -9.13 -4.49
N SER A 144 12.08 -9.05 -4.46
CA SER A 144 12.80 -8.74 -3.23
C SER A 144 12.87 -7.22 -3.07
N ILE A 145 12.26 -6.69 -2.01
CA ILE A 145 12.29 -5.26 -1.68
C ILE A 145 13.22 -5.02 -0.49
N ASN A 146 13.69 -3.77 -0.34
CA ASN A 146 14.50 -3.35 0.79
C ASN A 146 13.94 -2.09 1.45
N ASN A 147 14.49 -1.75 2.62
CA ASN A 147 14.06 -0.65 3.47
C ASN A 147 14.48 0.76 3.01
N SER A 148 15.03 0.93 1.81
CA SER A 148 15.57 2.21 1.32
C SER A 148 14.59 2.98 0.44
N THR A 149 14.94 4.22 0.11
CA THR A 149 14.19 5.08 -0.81
C THR A 149 14.17 4.59 -2.27
N GLN A 150 14.88 3.49 -2.59
CA GLN A 150 14.71 2.80 -3.88
C GLN A 150 13.33 2.12 -3.98
N PHE A 151 12.71 1.79 -2.85
CA PHE A 151 11.37 1.20 -2.76
C PHE A 151 10.50 2.10 -1.87
N GLN A 152 10.29 1.69 -0.63
CA GLN A 152 9.68 2.49 0.42
C GLN A 152 10.56 2.42 1.65
N ALA A 153 10.80 3.57 2.27
CA ALA A 153 11.59 3.72 3.46
C ALA A 153 10.84 3.09 4.66
N PHE A 154 11.11 1.81 4.90
CA PHE A 154 10.65 1.08 6.07
C PHE A 154 11.72 1.12 7.17
N ILE A 155 11.60 2.09 8.08
CA ILE A 155 12.53 2.22 9.21
C ILE A 155 11.83 1.68 10.47
N PRO A 156 12.27 0.56 11.07
CA PRO A 156 11.57 -0.04 12.20
C PRO A 156 11.44 0.96 13.36
N ARG A 157 10.26 0.95 14.00
CA ARG A 157 9.91 1.82 15.13
C ARG A 157 9.77 3.30 14.78
N LYS A 158 9.69 3.67 13.49
CA LYS A 158 9.37 5.05 13.11
C LYS A 158 8.08 5.51 13.76
N TYR A 159 7.06 4.66 13.81
CA TYR A 159 5.78 4.98 14.46
C TYR A 159 5.95 5.34 15.94
N ASP A 160 6.91 4.74 16.67
CA ASP A 160 7.11 5.02 18.09
C ASP A 160 7.59 6.43 18.36
N THR A 161 8.32 7.01 17.41
CA THR A 161 8.85 8.39 17.48
C THR A 161 7.78 9.47 17.41
N LEU A 162 6.55 9.09 17.04
CA LEU A 162 5.44 10.02 16.86
C LEU A 162 4.76 10.41 18.19
N THR A 163 4.24 11.63 18.23
CA THR A 163 3.34 12.09 19.30
C THR A 163 2.01 11.35 19.28
N ALA A 164 1.23 11.42 20.36
CA ALA A 164 -0.09 10.78 20.42
C ALA A 164 -1.04 11.27 19.31
N SER A 165 -1.05 12.57 19.00
CA SER A 165 -1.88 13.13 17.93
C SER A 165 -1.47 12.62 16.55
N GLN A 166 -0.16 12.56 16.27
CA GLN A 166 0.38 12.02 15.03
C GLN A 166 0.05 10.52 14.88
N LYS A 167 0.16 9.74 15.96
CA LYS A 167 -0.22 8.32 15.99
C LYS A 167 -1.69 8.12 15.64
N THR A 168 -2.59 8.97 16.15
CA THR A 168 -4.01 8.94 15.78
C THR A 168 -4.21 9.17 14.28
N ILE A 169 -3.56 10.17 13.69
CA ILE A 169 -3.66 10.45 12.25
C ILE A 169 -3.20 9.24 11.43
N VAL A 170 -2.05 8.64 11.76
CA VAL A 170 -1.52 7.46 11.06
C VAL A 170 -2.44 6.25 11.24
N ASN A 171 -2.98 6.00 12.43
CA ASN A 171 -3.89 4.88 12.65
C ASN A 171 -5.17 4.99 11.83
N VAL A 172 -5.78 6.18 11.79
CA VAL A 172 -6.98 6.42 10.96
C VAL A 172 -6.65 6.21 9.49
N ALA A 173 -5.55 6.77 9.01
CA ALA A 173 -5.09 6.63 7.62
C ALA A 173 -4.84 5.16 7.21
N VAL A 174 -4.27 4.35 8.12
CA VAL A 174 -3.98 2.94 7.85
C VAL A 174 -5.24 2.07 7.97
N GLN A 175 -6.17 2.38 8.87
CA GLN A 175 -7.40 1.60 9.07
C GLN A 175 -8.44 1.82 7.98
N ASP A 176 -8.47 2.99 7.36
CA ASP A 176 -9.42 3.29 6.29
C ASP A 176 -9.06 2.49 5.02
N ARG A 177 -9.84 1.44 4.76
CA ARG A 177 -9.61 0.45 3.68
C ARG A 177 -10.54 0.65 2.49
N TYR A 178 -11.00 1.88 2.27
CA TYR A 178 -12.08 2.25 1.34
C TYR A 178 -13.48 1.86 1.85
#